data_AF-X1T237-F1
#
_entry.id   AF-X1T237-F1
#
_cell.length_a   1.000
_cell.length_b   1.000
_cell.length_c   1.000
_cell.angle_alpha   90.00
_cell.angle_beta   90.00
_cell.angle_gamma   90.00
#
_symmetry.space_group_name_H-M   'P 1'
#
loop_
_entity.id
_entity.type
_entity.pdbx_description
1 polymer ?
#
loop_
_entity_poly.entity_id
_entity_poly.type
_entity_poly.pdbx_seq_one_letter_code
_entity_poly.pdbx_strand_id
1 'polypeptide(L)'
;GGLVVHLFNDTSTDQKTAFIHFDANNAYVDIRSYILNMLQNRGIERGEITTSDSHTVARQFTRRGYSPIGDKIKLEKILEKIDSLLNKAENTLEEVEFFYYDSVIEGIKIWGNPRYFETIMNTLMKTIKVSKALFTYSLIIPTLFSIILLLFFYEINFGVIF
;
A
#
# COMPACT_ATOMS: atom_id res chain seq x y z
N GLY A 1 2.96 -18.11 -1.99
CA GLY A 1 3.99 -17.09 -1.94
C GLY A 1 5.25 -17.68 -1.34
N GLY A 2 6.36 -17.55 -2.05
CA GLY A 2 7.70 -17.76 -1.51
C GLY A 2 8.22 -16.57 -0.68
N LEU A 3 9.29 -16.81 0.08
CA LEU A 3 10.07 -15.79 0.78
C LEU A 3 11.54 -16.13 0.57
N VAL A 4 12.30 -15.17 0.06
CA VAL A 4 13.73 -15.29 -0.19
C VAL A 4 14.46 -14.21 0.59
N VAL A 5 15.59 -14.59 1.19
CA VAL A 5 16.47 -13.68 1.95
C VAL A 5 17.87 -13.85 1.39
N HIS A 6 18.46 -12.74 0.96
CA HIS A 6 19.88 -12.64 0.65
C HIS A 6 20.55 -11.78 1.71
N LEU A 7 21.69 -12.23 2.20
CA LEU A 7 22.53 -11.47 3.11
C LEU A 7 23.86 -11.22 2.42
N PHE A 8 24.30 -9.98 2.44
CA PHE A 8 25.57 -9.54 1.91
C PHE A 8 26.40 -8.99 3.06
N ASN A 9 27.68 -9.32 3.07
CA ASN A 9 28.65 -8.69 3.95
C ASN A 9 29.73 -8.02 3.10
N ASP A 10 29.96 -6.73 3.32
CA ASP A 10 31.02 -5.99 2.63
C ASP A 10 32.38 -6.39 3.23
N THR A 11 33.27 -6.97 2.42
CA THR A 11 34.58 -7.44 2.89
C THR A 11 35.53 -6.32 3.31
N SER A 12 35.26 -5.07 2.91
CA SER A 12 36.08 -3.91 3.24
C SER A 12 35.58 -3.15 4.47
N THR A 13 34.27 -3.10 4.69
CA THR A 13 33.66 -2.35 5.82
C THR A 13 33.00 -3.22 6.87
N ASP A 14 32.87 -4.54 6.64
CA ASP A 14 32.09 -5.50 7.44
C ASP A 14 30.61 -5.11 7.60
N GLN A 15 30.09 -4.30 6.67
CA GLN A 15 28.69 -3.84 6.71
C GLN A 15 27.78 -4.94 6.20
N LYS A 16 26.78 -5.32 7.00
CA LYS A 16 25.77 -6.32 6.66
C LYS A 16 24.55 -5.67 6.00
N THR A 17 24.16 -6.22 4.86
CA THR A 17 22.97 -5.79 4.11
C THR A 17 22.06 -6.97 3.81
N ALA A 18 20.79 -6.88 4.20
CA ALA A 18 19.79 -7.90 3.90
C ALA A 18 18.84 -7.44 2.77
N PHE A 19 18.63 -8.30 1.77
CA PHE A 19 17.61 -8.12 0.74
C PHE A 19 16.55 -9.21 0.91
N ILE A 20 15.33 -8.81 1.25
CA ILE A 20 14.22 -9.71 1.56
C ILE A 20 13.16 -9.56 0.48
N HIS A 21 12.87 -10.64 -0.23
CA HIS A 21 11.86 -10.67 -1.28
C HIS A 21 10.69 -11.58 -0.89
N PHE A 22 9.48 -11.04 -0.91
CA PHE A 22 8.26 -11.79 -0.78
C PHE A 22 7.59 -12.00 -2.13
N ASP A 23 7.29 -13.24 -2.49
CA ASP A 23 6.35 -13.55 -3.57
C ASP A 23 4.92 -13.41 -3.01
N ALA A 24 4.52 -12.15 -2.93
CA ALA A 24 3.24 -11.67 -2.44
C ALA A 24 3.01 -10.28 -3.02
N ASN A 25 1.75 -9.87 -3.17
CA ASN A 25 1.38 -8.59 -3.76
C ASN A 25 1.84 -7.40 -2.90
N ASN A 26 1.00 -6.96 -1.95
CA ASN A 26 1.27 -5.83 -1.06
C ASN A 26 1.45 -6.31 0.38
N ALA A 27 2.02 -5.45 1.22
CA ALA A 27 2.11 -5.64 2.67
C ALA A 27 1.32 -4.55 3.41
N TYR A 28 0.86 -4.85 4.63
CA TYR A 28 0.43 -3.79 5.54
C TYR A 28 1.58 -2.83 5.83
N VAL A 29 1.24 -1.55 6.01
CA VAL A 29 2.17 -0.42 6.12
C VAL A 29 3.27 -0.68 7.15
N ASP A 30 2.92 -1.23 8.31
CA ASP A 30 3.84 -1.36 9.43
C ASP A 30 4.81 -2.54 9.32
N ILE A 31 4.50 -3.54 8.47
CA ILE A 31 5.31 -4.76 8.37
C ILE A 31 6.73 -4.45 7.95
N ARG A 32 6.92 -3.51 7.01
CA ARG A 32 8.25 -3.07 6.59
C ARG A 32 9.04 -2.53 7.78
N SER A 33 8.43 -1.67 8.58
CA SER A 33 9.06 -1.07 9.75
C SER A 33 9.44 -2.12 10.79
N TYR A 34 8.57 -3.10 11.07
CA TYR A 34 8.89 -4.18 12.00
C TYR A 34 10.06 -5.04 11.53
N ILE A 35 10.12 -5.37 10.23
CA ILE A 35 11.23 -6.13 9.66
C ILE A 35 12.53 -5.31 9.74
N LEU A 36 12.51 -4.04 9.35
CA LEU A 36 13.70 -3.17 9.41
C LEU A 36 14.22 -3.00 10.84
N ASN A 37 13.33 -2.82 11.81
CA ASN A 37 13.70 -2.75 13.23
C ASN A 37 14.33 -4.06 13.72
N MET A 38 13.77 -5.21 13.32
CA MET A 38 14.35 -6.52 13.63
C MET A 38 15.75 -6.69 13.02
N LEU A 39 15.97 -6.24 11.78
CA LEU A 39 17.28 -6.25 11.13
C LEU A 39 18.30 -5.38 11.90
N GLN A 40 17.92 -4.16 12.26
CA GLN A 40 18.77 -3.26 13.04
C GLN A 40 19.13 -3.86 14.42
N ASN A 41 18.16 -4.46 15.10
CA ASN A 41 18.39 -5.14 16.39
C ASN A 41 19.34 -6.34 16.27
N ARG A 42 19.49 -6.92 15.07
CA ARG A 42 20.46 -7.99 14.77
C ARG A 42 21.83 -7.46 14.34
N GLY A 43 22.03 -6.14 14.27
CA GLY A 43 23.26 -5.53 13.76
C GLY A 43 23.39 -5.59 12.24
N ILE A 44 22.28 -5.72 11.51
CA ILE A 44 22.24 -5.57 10.05
C ILE A 44 21.93 -4.11 9.75
N GLU A 45 22.88 -3.35 9.22
CA GLU A 45 22.72 -1.90 9.09
C GLU A 45 21.76 -1.50 7.97
N ARG A 46 21.70 -2.30 6.91
CA ARG A 46 20.87 -2.00 5.73
C ARG A 46 19.93 -3.15 5.41
N GLY A 47 18.69 -2.81 5.12
CA GLY A 47 17.65 -3.76 4.76
C GLY A 47 16.80 -3.20 3.62
N GLU A 48 16.57 -3.99 2.58
CA GLU A 48 15.58 -3.69 1.56
C GLU A 48 14.54 -4.81 1.52
N ILE A 49 13.27 -4.42 1.54
CA ILE A 49 12.14 -5.34 1.47
C ILE A 49 11.40 -5.11 0.16
N THR A 50 11.23 -6.16 -0.62
CA THR A 50 10.50 -6.09 -1.89
C THR A 50 9.39 -7.12 -1.92
N THR A 51 8.36 -6.81 -2.69
CA THR A 51 7.23 -7.70 -2.93
C THR A 51 7.05 -7.85 -4.43
N SER A 52 6.65 -9.03 -4.90
CA SER A 52 6.27 -9.25 -6.30
C SER A 52 4.81 -9.67 -6.41
N ASP A 53 4.05 -8.93 -7.22
CA ASP A 53 2.75 -9.38 -7.70
C ASP A 53 2.96 -10.33 -8.89
N SER A 54 3.53 -11.51 -8.63
CA SER A 54 3.60 -12.55 -9.64
C SER A 54 2.16 -12.98 -9.99
N HIS A 55 1.84 -13.15 -11.28
CA HIS A 55 0.48 -13.52 -11.76
C HIS A 55 -0.13 -14.74 -11.05
N THR A 56 0.70 -15.58 -10.41
CA THR A 56 0.29 -16.73 -9.58
C THR A 56 -0.45 -16.30 -8.30
N VAL A 57 -0.07 -15.18 -7.70
CA VAL A 57 -0.70 -14.61 -6.48
C VAL A 57 -1.92 -13.76 -6.86
N ALA A 58 -1.88 -13.02 -7.97
CA ALA A 58 -3.00 -12.21 -8.47
C ALA A 58 -4.24 -13.04 -8.91
N ARG A 59 -4.06 -14.34 -9.24
CA ARG A 59 -5.13 -15.22 -9.73
C ARG A 59 -5.93 -15.95 -8.64
N GLN A 60 -5.59 -15.81 -7.36
CA GLN A 60 -6.39 -16.41 -6.28
C GLN A 60 -7.61 -15.54 -5.96
N PHE A 61 -8.74 -15.87 -6.58
CA PHE A 61 -10.06 -15.31 -6.29
C PHE A 61 -10.48 -15.62 -4.84
N THR A 62 -10.04 -14.79 -3.90
CA THR A 62 -10.66 -14.70 -2.58
C THR A 62 -11.85 -13.73 -2.65
N ARG A 63 -12.76 -13.75 -1.67
CA ARG A 63 -13.93 -12.84 -1.62
C ARG A 63 -13.56 -11.33 -1.64
N ARG A 64 -12.27 -11.00 -1.43
CA ARG A 64 -11.67 -9.65 -1.54
C ARG A 64 -10.67 -9.50 -2.71
N GLY A 65 -10.40 -10.56 -3.48
CA GLY A 65 -9.51 -10.53 -4.65
C GLY A 65 -8.00 -10.66 -4.36
N TYR A 66 -7.52 -10.38 -3.15
CA TYR A 66 -6.13 -10.60 -2.72
C TYR A 66 -6.01 -10.60 -1.19
N SER A 67 -4.87 -11.06 -0.65
CA SER A 67 -4.56 -11.04 0.80
C SER A 67 -3.15 -10.46 0.97
N PRO A 68 -3.01 -9.22 1.47
CA PRO A 68 -1.70 -8.63 1.68
C PRO A 68 -0.94 -9.38 2.78
N ILE A 69 0.38 -9.25 2.76
CA ILE A 69 1.22 -9.73 3.86
C ILE A 69 0.74 -9.08 5.15
N GLY A 70 0.52 -9.90 6.19
CA GLY A 70 -0.05 -9.51 7.48
C GLY A 70 -1.55 -9.69 7.66
N ASP A 71 -2.30 -10.01 6.59
CA ASP A 71 -3.75 -10.22 6.69
C ASP A 71 -4.08 -11.59 7.32
N LYS A 72 -3.61 -12.66 6.68
CA LYS A 72 -3.82 -14.04 7.16
C LYS A 72 -2.66 -14.58 7.98
N ILE A 73 -1.45 -14.13 7.67
CA ILE A 73 -0.23 -14.55 8.37
C ILE A 73 0.08 -13.48 9.39
N LYS A 74 0.10 -13.87 10.67
CA LYS A 74 0.42 -12.95 11.75
C LYS A 74 1.87 -12.46 11.65
N LEU A 75 2.10 -11.24 12.11
CA LEU A 75 3.41 -10.58 12.08
C LEU A 75 4.49 -11.42 12.75
N GLU A 76 4.19 -12.03 13.90
CA GLU A 76 5.18 -12.81 14.67
C GLU A 76 5.73 -13.96 13.84
N LYS A 77 4.85 -14.66 13.12
CA LYS A 77 5.23 -15.78 12.25
C LYS A 77 6.07 -15.33 11.05
N ILE A 78 5.84 -14.11 10.55
CA ILE A 78 6.65 -13.52 9.49
C ILE A 78 8.05 -13.24 10.02
N LEU A 79 8.16 -12.57 11.17
CA LEU A 79 9.43 -12.23 11.80
C LEU A 79 10.23 -13.49 12.18
N GLU A 80 9.60 -14.48 12.80
CA GLU A 80 10.22 -15.78 13.12
C GLU A 80 10.79 -16.47 11.86
N LYS A 81 10.04 -16.41 10.75
CA LYS A 81 10.48 -17.04 9.51
C LYS A 81 11.68 -16.32 8.90
N ILE A 82 11.66 -14.98 8.91
CA ILE A 82 12.79 -14.18 8.42
C ILE A 82 14.01 -14.41 9.30
N ASP A 83 13.86 -14.39 10.62
CA ASP A 83 14.92 -14.66 11.60
C ASP A 83 15.60 -16.00 11.32
N SER A 84 14.80 -17.06 11.12
CA SER A 84 15.29 -18.39 10.75
C SER A 84 16.05 -18.39 9.41
N LEU A 85 15.59 -17.63 8.42
CA LEU A 85 16.25 -17.54 7.12
C LEU A 85 17.54 -16.71 7.17
N LEU A 86 17.58 -15.65 7.97
CA LEU A 86 18.78 -14.86 8.22
C LEU A 86 19.86 -15.71 8.89
N ASN A 87 19.51 -16.51 9.91
CA ASN A 87 20.47 -17.43 10.53
C ASN A 87 21.05 -18.42 9.51
N LYS A 88 20.24 -18.90 8.57
CA LYS A 88 20.71 -19.77 7.49
C LYS A 88 21.63 -19.04 6.52
N ALA A 89 21.27 -17.82 6.15
CA ALA A 89 22.08 -16.98 5.28
C ALA A 89 23.44 -16.66 5.91
N GLU A 90 23.47 -16.32 7.20
CA GLU A 90 24.72 -16.09 7.95
C GLU A 90 25.62 -17.32 7.98
N ASN A 91 25.04 -18.51 8.22
CA ASN A 91 25.79 -19.76 8.24
C ASN A 91 26.27 -20.23 6.85
N THR A 92 25.78 -19.62 5.78
CA THR A 92 26.15 -19.95 4.39
C THR A 92 26.83 -18.79 3.69
N LEU A 93 27.26 -17.76 4.44
CA LEU A 93 28.06 -16.67 3.90
C LEU A 93 29.40 -17.21 3.40
N GLU A 94 29.69 -16.89 2.15
CA GLU A 94 30.96 -17.18 1.50
C GLU A 94 31.38 -15.98 0.66
N GLU A 95 32.67 -15.92 0.35
CA GLU A 95 33.21 -14.91 -0.55
C GLU A 95 32.72 -15.19 -1.98
N VAL A 96 32.15 -14.17 -2.62
CA VAL A 96 31.58 -14.28 -3.97
C VAL A 96 32.05 -13.15 -4.86
N GLU A 97 32.24 -13.45 -6.14
CA GLU A 97 32.40 -12.46 -7.19
C GLU A 97 31.04 -12.22 -7.86
N PHE A 98 30.72 -10.96 -8.15
CA PHE A 98 29.51 -10.61 -8.90
C PHE A 98 29.87 -9.94 -10.22
N PHE A 99 29.06 -10.22 -11.24
CA PHE A 99 29.13 -9.56 -12.52
C PHE A 99 27.84 -8.76 -12.72
N TYR A 100 27.96 -7.52 -13.18
CA TYR A 100 26.82 -6.72 -13.58
C TYR A 100 26.99 -6.31 -15.04
N TYR A 101 25.86 -6.18 -15.75
CA TYR A 101 25.82 -5.75 -17.14
C TYR A 101 24.68 -4.75 -17.31
N ASP A 102 25.01 -3.60 -17.86
CA ASP A 102 24.03 -2.58 -18.21
C ASP A 102 23.51 -2.83 -19.62
N SER A 103 22.18 -2.84 -19.77
CA SER A 103 21.53 -2.96 -21.08
C SER A 103 20.60 -1.78 -21.31
N VAL A 104 20.67 -1.20 -22.51
CA VAL A 104 19.75 -0.16 -22.95
C VAL A 104 18.67 -0.83 -23.80
N ILE A 105 17.43 -0.77 -23.34
CA ILE A 105 16.28 -1.26 -24.08
C ILE A 105 15.60 -0.05 -24.75
N GLU A 106 15.78 0.06 -26.06
CA GLU A 106 15.12 1.10 -26.85
C GLU A 106 13.62 0.81 -27.03
N GLY A 107 12.82 1.86 -27.20
CA GLY A 107 11.39 1.72 -27.50
C GLY A 107 10.51 1.34 -26.32
N ILE A 108 11.03 1.34 -25.07
CA ILE A 108 10.17 1.24 -23.89
C ILE A 108 9.28 2.49 -23.82
N LYS A 109 7.97 2.27 -23.95
CA LYS A 109 6.96 3.30 -23.70
C LYS A 109 6.78 3.45 -22.20
N ILE A 110 7.59 4.32 -21.60
CA ILE A 110 7.35 4.77 -20.24
C ILE A 110 6.16 5.73 -20.29
N TRP A 111 5.22 5.58 -19.35
CA TRP A 111 4.22 6.61 -19.09
C TRP A 111 4.99 7.85 -18.63
N GLY A 112 5.29 8.75 -19.57
CA GLY A 112 6.21 9.85 -19.35
C GLY A 112 5.69 10.85 -18.31
N ASN A 113 5.09 11.94 -18.78
CA ASN A 113 4.74 13.05 -17.90
C ASN A 113 3.61 12.68 -16.90
N PRO A 114 3.80 12.88 -15.59
CA PRO A 114 2.79 12.61 -14.56
C PRO A 114 1.53 13.48 -14.68
N ARG A 115 1.46 14.44 -15.61
CA ARG A 115 0.26 15.24 -15.93
C ARG A 115 -1.02 14.42 -16.15
N TYR A 116 -0.90 13.19 -16.65
CA TYR A 116 -2.07 12.30 -16.75
C TYR A 116 -2.62 11.93 -15.35
N PHE A 117 -1.73 11.72 -14.38
CA PHE A 117 -2.08 11.51 -12.98
C PHE A 117 -2.73 12.75 -12.38
N GLU A 118 -2.21 13.95 -12.66
CA GLU A 118 -2.85 15.20 -12.26
C GLU A 118 -4.26 15.33 -12.83
N THR A 119 -4.46 14.94 -14.09
CA THR A 119 -5.76 14.95 -14.75
C THR A 119 -6.76 14.01 -14.07
N ILE A 120 -6.33 12.78 -13.73
CA ILE A 120 -7.13 11.83 -12.96
C ILE A 120 -7.49 12.40 -11.59
N MET A 121 -6.49 12.94 -10.87
CA MET A 121 -6.70 13.50 -9.53
C MET A 121 -7.63 14.71 -9.54
N ASN A 122 -7.47 15.61 -10.51
CA ASN A 122 -8.35 16.77 -10.69
C ASN A 122 -9.78 16.35 -11.00
N THR A 123 -9.95 15.31 -11.83
CA THR A 123 -11.27 14.76 -12.16
C THR A 123 -11.92 14.15 -10.92
N LEU A 124 -11.19 13.33 -10.15
CA LEU A 124 -11.66 12.77 -8.89
C LEU A 124 -12.08 13.85 -7.90
N MET A 125 -11.24 14.87 -7.71
CA MET A 125 -11.53 15.99 -6.80
C MET A 125 -12.78 16.76 -7.23
N LYS A 126 -12.94 17.00 -8.53
CA LYS A 126 -14.12 17.69 -9.07
C LYS A 126 -15.39 16.85 -8.89
N THR A 127 -15.31 15.54 -9.12
CA THR A 127 -16.41 14.60 -8.87
C THR A 127 -16.81 14.61 -7.40
N ILE A 128 -15.85 14.52 -6.47
CA ILE A 128 -16.12 14.58 -5.02
C ILE A 128 -16.81 15.91 -4.66
N LYS A 129 -16.34 17.03 -5.21
CA LYS A 129 -16.93 18.35 -4.96
C LYS A 129 -18.39 18.42 -5.42
N VAL A 130 -18.67 17.95 -6.64
CA VAL A 130 -20.04 17.93 -7.19
C VAL A 130 -20.93 16.98 -6.37
N SER A 131 -20.46 15.78 -6.06
CA SER A 131 -21.21 14.81 -5.25
C SER A 131 -21.54 15.35 -3.87
N LYS A 132 -20.62 16.06 -3.21
CA LYS A 132 -20.88 16.73 -1.92
C LYS A 132 -21.97 17.78 -2.04
N ALA A 133 -21.91 18.63 -3.06
CA ALA A 133 -22.92 19.67 -3.27
C ALA A 133 -24.31 19.07 -3.52
N LEU A 134 -24.40 18.08 -4.41
CA LEU A 134 -25.65 17.37 -4.70
C LEU A 134 -26.20 16.67 -3.45
N PHE A 135 -25.34 16.05 -2.65
CA PHE A 135 -25.75 15.42 -1.39
C PHE A 135 -26.31 16.46 -0.41
N THR A 136 -25.64 17.60 -0.23
CA THR A 136 -26.13 18.70 0.61
C THR A 136 -27.49 19.22 0.12
N TYR A 137 -27.65 19.46 -1.18
CA TYR A 137 -28.94 19.90 -1.74
C TYR A 137 -30.03 18.84 -1.59
N SER A 138 -29.69 17.55 -1.73
CA SER A 138 -30.64 16.45 -1.54
C SER A 138 -31.17 16.34 -0.11
N LEU A 139 -30.46 16.89 0.89
CA LEU A 139 -30.94 16.97 2.27
C LEU A 139 -31.75 18.24 2.54
N ILE A 140 -31.30 19.39 2.03
CA ILE A 140 -31.91 20.70 2.30
C ILE A 140 -33.24 20.86 1.54
N ILE A 141 -33.30 20.48 0.28
CA ILE A 141 -34.49 20.73 -0.56
C ILE A 141 -35.72 19.96 -0.06
N PRO A 142 -35.65 18.64 0.23
CA PRO A 142 -36.81 17.92 0.73
C PRO A 142 -37.24 18.35 2.13
N THR A 143 -36.29 18.72 3.00
CA THR A 143 -36.62 19.19 4.35
C THR A 143 -37.34 20.54 4.30
N LEU A 144 -36.83 21.49 3.52
CA LEU A 144 -37.53 22.77 3.28
C LEU A 144 -38.90 22.55 2.64
N PHE A 145 -39.01 21.68 1.64
CA PHE A 145 -40.27 21.35 0.99
C PHE A 145 -41.29 20.76 2.00
N SER A 146 -40.84 19.87 2.88
CA SER A 146 -41.66 19.27 3.93
C SER A 146 -42.15 20.31 4.94
N ILE A 147 -41.29 21.24 5.34
CA ILE A 147 -41.66 22.35 6.24
C ILE A 147 -42.70 23.27 5.59
N ILE A 148 -42.50 23.65 4.32
CA ILE A 148 -43.46 24.48 3.58
C ILE A 148 -44.82 23.77 3.52
N LEU A 149 -44.83 22.47 3.20
CA LEU A 149 -46.07 21.70 3.10
C LEU A 149 -46.79 21.60 4.45
N LEU A 150 -46.05 21.43 5.56
CA LEU A 150 -46.60 21.48 6.91
C LEU A 150 -47.21 22.85 7.25
N LEU A 151 -46.51 23.95 6.93
CA LEU A 151 -47.01 25.31 7.17
C LEU A 151 -48.32 25.57 6.41
N PHE A 152 -48.42 25.10 5.15
CA PHE A 152 -49.66 25.17 4.37
C PHE A 152 -50.77 24.30 4.95
N PHE A 153 -50.47 23.05 5.34
CA PHE A 153 -51.49 22.11 5.82
C PHE A 153 -52.07 22.49 7.19
N TYR A 154 -51.29 23.15 8.05
CA TYR A 154 -51.71 23.59 9.38
C TYR A 154 -52.22 25.04 9.42
N GLU A 155 -52.38 25.72 8.27
CA GLU A 155 -52.82 27.12 8.15
C GLU A 155 -52.14 28.08 9.14
N ILE A 156 -50.84 27.88 9.40
CA ILE A 156 -50.10 28.69 10.37
C ILE A 156 -49.98 30.10 9.81
N ASN A 157 -50.68 31.05 10.45
CA ASN A 157 -50.74 32.44 10.01
C ASN A 157 -49.42 33.15 10.36
N PHE A 158 -48.69 33.60 9.32
CA PHE A 158 -47.37 34.22 9.47
C PHE A 158 -47.35 35.51 10.31
N GLY A 159 -48.52 36.10 10.60
CA GLY A 159 -48.66 37.27 11.48
C GLY A 159 -48.49 37.01 12.99
N VAL A 160 -48.26 35.76 13.41
CA VAL A 160 -48.00 35.41 14.83
C VAL A 160 -46.50 35.21 15.10
N ILE A 161 -45.67 35.12 14.05
CA ILE A 161 -44.24 34.77 14.15
C ILE A 161 -43.31 35.99 13.93
N PHE A 162 -43.83 37.10 13.41
CA PHE A 162 -43.15 38.41 13.31
C PHE A 162 -43.95 39.47 14.07
#